data_AF-A0A7C3V8W6-F1
#
_entry.id   AF-A0A7C3V8W6-F1
#
_cell.length_a   1.000
_cell.length_b   1.000
_cell.length_c   1.000
_cell.angle_alpha   90.00
_cell.angle_beta   90.00
_cell.angle_gamma   90.00
#
_symmetry.space_group_name_H-M   'P 1'
#
loop_
_entity.id
_entity.type
_entity.pdbx_description
1 polymer ?
#
loop_
_entity_poly.entity_id
_entity_poly.type
_entity_poly.pdbx_seq_one_letter_code
_entity_poly.pdbx_strand_id
1 'polypeptide(L)'
;MMKKTIALLVMAGTIALAGGDRSAAIVGKKIIWQSEVQALSDSQKIPKEQALVQLIQEQLLIVEAENQGLAPDNDELEKRFAQVAARYKSREEFLEILRQNNLTEAQYLNFLKDQIAKEKLIRKEVVPKIKITSQEIARTMENLPVEPEALILTLSFDTRQQADEFVRAFAQDARDAKNKMVRTGWIALNPDKLSPEV
;
A
#
# COMPACT_ATOMS: atom_id res chain seq x y z
N MET A 1 11.57 -25.74 -28.69
CA MET A 1 10.71 -25.82 -27.48
C MET A 1 11.49 -26.51 -26.37
N MET A 2 12.14 -25.75 -25.48
CA MET A 2 12.88 -26.31 -24.34
C MET A 2 12.05 -26.15 -23.08
N LYS A 3 11.53 -27.26 -22.55
CA LYS A 3 10.91 -27.31 -21.23
C LYS A 3 12.03 -27.17 -20.20
N LYS A 4 12.09 -26.03 -19.50
CA LYS A 4 13.01 -25.83 -18.38
C LYS A 4 12.40 -26.51 -17.15
N THR A 5 12.87 -27.71 -16.85
CA THR A 5 12.54 -28.46 -15.63
C THR A 5 13.25 -27.78 -14.46
N ILE A 6 12.52 -27.05 -13.61
CA ILE A 6 13.04 -26.54 -12.34
C ILE A 6 13.05 -27.71 -11.36
N ALA A 7 14.23 -28.21 -11.04
CA ALA A 7 14.41 -29.28 -10.07
C ALA A 7 14.32 -28.71 -8.65
N LEU A 8 13.23 -29.02 -7.94
CA LEU A 8 13.08 -28.81 -6.51
C LEU A 8 13.76 -30.00 -5.79
N LEU A 9 14.96 -29.80 -5.26
CA LEU A 9 15.70 -30.85 -4.55
C LEU A 9 15.44 -30.70 -3.04
N VAL A 10 14.46 -31.46 -2.54
CA VAL A 10 14.20 -31.60 -1.10
C VAL A 10 15.13 -32.69 -0.56
N MET A 11 16.27 -32.30 -0.01
CA MET A 11 17.20 -33.24 0.60
C MET A 11 16.82 -33.45 2.07
N ALA A 12 16.11 -34.54 2.36
CA ALA A 12 15.85 -35.00 3.72
C ALA A 12 17.10 -35.73 4.25
N GLY A 13 17.91 -35.03 5.04
CA GLY A 13 19.07 -35.60 5.74
C GLY A 13 18.98 -35.31 7.23
N THR A 14 18.74 -36.35 8.03
CA THR A 14 18.84 -36.33 9.50
C THR A 14 20.31 -36.29 9.93
N ILE A 15 20.76 -35.14 10.43
CA ILE A 15 21.94 -35.04 11.30
C ILE A 15 21.51 -34.31 12.57
N ALA A 16 21.68 -34.98 13.71
CA ALA A 16 21.37 -34.45 15.03
C ALA A 16 22.58 -33.73 15.65
N LEU A 17 22.29 -32.55 16.21
CA LEU A 17 22.98 -31.82 17.29
C LEU A 17 24.34 -31.14 16.99
N ALA A 18 24.23 -29.91 16.47
CA ALA A 18 24.98 -28.74 16.93
C ALA A 18 23.98 -27.57 16.96
N GLY A 19 24.14 -26.58 17.86
CA GLY A 19 23.21 -25.46 18.07
C GLY A 19 23.15 -24.45 16.91
N GLY A 20 22.89 -24.93 15.70
CA GLY A 20 22.67 -24.16 14.49
C GLY A 20 21.26 -24.42 13.97
N ASP A 21 20.63 -23.34 13.50
CA ASP A 21 19.34 -23.40 12.84
C ASP A 21 19.40 -24.35 11.61
N ARG A 22 18.32 -25.11 11.39
CA ARG A 22 18.27 -26.11 10.32
C ARG A 22 17.74 -25.47 9.05
N SER A 23 18.28 -25.86 7.89
CA SER A 23 17.71 -25.44 6.61
C SER A 23 16.38 -26.14 6.38
N ALA A 24 15.32 -25.37 6.15
CA ALA A 24 14.02 -25.89 5.72
C ALA A 24 13.95 -26.04 4.19
N ALA A 25 14.55 -25.09 3.45
CA ALA A 25 14.66 -25.14 1.99
C ALA A 25 15.80 -24.25 1.48
N ILE A 26 16.20 -24.45 0.23
CA ILE A 26 17.13 -23.57 -0.49
C ILE A 26 16.45 -23.13 -1.79
N VAL A 27 16.37 -21.82 -2.02
CA VAL A 27 15.72 -21.24 -3.19
C VAL A 27 16.65 -20.19 -3.80
N GLY A 28 17.27 -20.56 -4.93
CA GLY A 28 18.32 -19.75 -5.55
C GLY A 28 19.54 -19.63 -4.63
N LYS A 29 19.92 -18.40 -4.27
CA LYS A 29 21.05 -18.09 -3.38
C LYS A 29 20.66 -17.97 -1.90
N LYS A 30 19.37 -18.02 -1.56
CA LYS A 30 18.88 -17.85 -0.19
C LYS A 30 18.53 -19.19 0.44
N ILE A 31 18.99 -19.37 1.67
CA ILE A 31 18.58 -20.48 2.54
C ILE A 31 17.37 -19.99 3.34
N ILE A 32 16.30 -20.79 3.35
CA ILE A 32 15.15 -20.59 4.21
C ILE A 32 15.38 -21.45 5.45
N TRP A 33 15.49 -20.81 6.61
CA TRP A 33 15.76 -21.49 7.87
C TRP A 33 14.50 -21.98 8.56
N GLN A 34 14.64 -22.99 9.41
CA GLN A 34 13.53 -23.53 10.19
C GLN A 34 13.00 -22.51 11.20
N SER A 35 13.86 -21.64 11.75
CA SER A 35 13.40 -20.53 12.59
C SER A 35 12.56 -19.51 11.82
N GLU A 36 12.86 -19.23 10.55
CA GLU A 36 12.06 -18.32 9.72
C GLU A 36 10.67 -18.91 9.44
N VAL A 37 10.61 -20.20 9.13
CA VAL A 37 9.34 -20.93 8.96
C VAL A 37 8.53 -20.90 10.25
N GLN A 38 9.18 -21.13 11.39
CA GLN A 38 8.54 -21.11 12.70
C GLN A 38 8.02 -19.71 13.05
N ALA A 39 8.84 -18.68 12.88
CA ALA A 39 8.47 -17.29 13.16
C ALA A 39 7.28 -16.83 12.31
N LEU A 40 7.25 -17.20 11.03
CA LEU A 40 6.11 -16.88 10.15
C LEU A 40 4.85 -17.66 10.53
N SER A 41 5.00 -18.95 10.85
CA SER A 41 3.91 -19.82 11.32
C SER A 41 3.26 -19.26 12.59
N ASP A 42 4.07 -18.84 13.57
CA ASP A 42 3.59 -18.27 14.83
C ASP A 42 2.97 -16.88 14.63
N SER A 43 3.61 -16.03 13.82
CA SER A 43 3.15 -14.66 13.55
C SER A 43 1.80 -14.64 12.82
N GLN A 44 1.62 -15.49 11.80
CA GLN A 44 0.39 -15.54 11.01
C GLN A 44 -0.62 -16.59 11.50
N LYS A 45 -0.26 -17.40 12.52
CA LYS A 45 -1.07 -18.53 13.01
C LYS A 45 -1.44 -19.52 11.91
N ILE A 46 -0.49 -19.82 11.02
CA ILE A 46 -0.65 -20.74 9.90
C ILE A 46 0.18 -22.02 10.11
N PRO A 47 -0.20 -23.16 9.50
CA PRO A 47 0.62 -24.37 9.53
C PRO A 47 2.04 -24.12 8.99
N LYS A 48 3.04 -24.83 9.54
CA LYS A 48 4.45 -24.67 9.14
C LYS A 48 4.67 -24.96 7.66
N GLU A 49 3.93 -25.91 7.10
CA GLU A 49 3.94 -26.25 5.68
C GLU A 49 3.51 -25.06 4.84
N GLN A 50 2.44 -24.35 5.26
CA GLN A 50 1.96 -23.17 4.58
C GLN A 50 2.95 -21.99 4.71
N ALA A 51 3.54 -21.80 5.88
CA ALA A 51 4.59 -20.81 6.10
C ALA A 51 5.81 -21.06 5.20
N LEU A 52 6.26 -22.31 5.10
CA LEU A 52 7.35 -22.70 4.21
C LEU A 52 7.02 -22.40 2.74
N VAL A 53 5.81 -22.75 2.28
CA VAL A 53 5.37 -22.47 0.91
C VAL A 53 5.36 -20.96 0.64
N GLN A 54 4.87 -20.14 1.57
CA GLN A 54 4.90 -18.69 1.42
C GLN A 54 6.33 -18.15 1.29
N LEU A 55 7.25 -18.59 2.14
CA LEU A 55 8.67 -18.18 2.08
C LEU A 55 9.33 -18.61 0.76
N ILE A 56 9.01 -19.81 0.27
CA ILE A 56 9.49 -20.28 -1.04
C ILE A 56 8.93 -19.40 -2.17
N GLN A 57 7.63 -19.13 -2.17
CA GLN A 57 6.98 -18.30 -3.19
C GLN A 57 7.55 -16.89 -3.22
N GLU A 58 7.73 -16.27 -2.05
CA GLU A 58 8.35 -14.97 -1.90
C GLU A 58 9.76 -14.96 -2.49
N GLN A 59 10.56 -15.99 -2.19
CA GLN A 59 11.92 -16.08 -2.71
C GLN A 59 11.96 -16.37 -4.22
N LEU A 60 11.00 -17.11 -4.76
CA LEU A 60 10.89 -17.34 -6.20
C LEU A 60 10.62 -16.05 -6.96
N LEU A 61 9.84 -15.11 -6.41
CA LEU A 61 9.65 -13.79 -7.02
C LEU A 61 10.96 -13.01 -7.10
N ILE A 62 11.77 -13.05 -6.05
CA ILE A 62 13.08 -12.38 -6.02
C ILE A 62 14.02 -13.01 -7.05
N VAL A 63 14.10 -14.35 -7.08
CA VAL A 63 14.94 -15.08 -8.06
C VAL A 63 14.52 -14.76 -9.49
N GLU A 64 13.22 -14.71 -9.77
CA GLU A 64 12.74 -14.36 -11.10
C GLU A 64 13.05 -12.90 -11.46
N ALA A 65 12.90 -11.97 -10.51
CA ALA A 65 13.28 -10.57 -10.72
C ALA A 65 14.78 -10.43 -11.04
N GLU A 66 15.65 -11.15 -10.31
CA GLU A 66 17.09 -11.19 -10.60
C GLU A 66 17.40 -11.78 -11.97
N ASN A 67 16.75 -12.89 -12.34
CA ASN A 67 16.92 -13.54 -13.65
C ASN A 67 16.53 -12.62 -14.81
N GLN A 68 15.57 -11.72 -14.59
CA GLN A 68 15.13 -10.73 -15.57
C GLN A 68 15.93 -9.42 -15.54
N GLY A 69 16.98 -9.34 -14.72
CA GLY A 69 17.79 -8.13 -14.57
C GLY A 69 17.04 -6.96 -13.95
N LEU A 70 16.06 -7.22 -13.08
CA LEU A 70 15.23 -6.21 -12.43
C LEU A 70 15.74 -5.81 -11.04
N ALA A 71 16.96 -6.23 -10.67
CA ALA A 71 17.60 -5.75 -9.45
C ALA A 71 17.82 -4.23 -9.53
N PRO A 72 17.52 -3.47 -8.46
CA PRO A 72 17.74 -2.03 -8.46
C PRO A 72 19.23 -1.69 -8.44
N ASP A 73 19.58 -0.54 -9.03
CA ASP A 73 20.89 0.06 -8.85
C ASP A 73 21.00 0.81 -7.51
N ASN A 74 22.21 1.29 -7.20
CA ASN A 74 22.47 1.99 -5.93
C ASN A 74 21.69 3.31 -5.81
N ASP A 75 21.48 4.01 -6.92
CA ASP A 75 20.77 5.29 -6.92
C ASP A 75 19.28 5.09 -6.65
N GLU A 76 18.68 4.05 -7.21
CA GLU A 76 17.31 3.64 -6.93
C GLU A 76 17.13 3.21 -5.46
N LEU A 77 18.09 2.45 -4.92
CA LEU A 77 18.09 2.05 -3.52
C LEU A 77 18.16 3.26 -2.59
N GLU A 78 19.09 4.18 -2.83
CA GLU A 78 19.25 5.37 -2.01
C GLU A 78 18.03 6.29 -2.09
N LYS A 79 17.46 6.47 -3.30
CA LYS A 79 16.20 7.21 -3.47
C LYS A 79 15.06 6.57 -2.69
N ARG A 80 14.92 5.24 -2.74
CA ARG A 80 13.87 4.52 -1.99
C ARG A 80 14.10 4.65 -0.49
N PHE A 81 15.35 4.54 -0.03
CA PHE A 81 15.72 4.72 1.36
C PHE A 81 15.37 6.13 1.85
N ALA A 82 15.80 7.17 1.12
CA ALA A 82 15.51 8.56 1.44
C ALA A 82 14.00 8.85 1.47
N GLN A 83 13.22 8.29 0.52
CA GLN A 83 11.76 8.42 0.51
C GLN A 83 11.10 7.81 1.75
N VAL A 84 11.61 6.69 2.25
CA VAL A 84 11.09 6.08 3.48
C VAL A 84 11.54 6.88 4.70
N ALA A 85 12.82 7.26 4.77
CA ALA A 85 13.38 8.05 5.86
C ALA A 85 12.69 9.42 6.01
N ALA A 86 12.24 10.03 4.91
CA ALA A 86 11.51 11.31 4.92
C ALA A 86 10.15 11.26 5.63
N ARG A 87 9.64 10.07 5.97
CA ARG A 87 8.43 9.89 6.79
C ARG A 87 8.69 10.08 8.29
N TYR A 88 9.96 10.14 8.68
CA TYR A 88 10.42 10.36 10.05
C TYR A 88 10.95 11.78 10.20
N LYS A 89 11.13 12.26 11.44
CA LYS A 89 11.57 13.63 11.71
C LYS A 89 13.00 13.86 11.24
N SER A 90 13.84 12.83 11.29
CA SER A 90 15.19 12.85 10.73
C SER A 90 15.67 11.45 10.34
N ARG A 91 16.77 11.40 9.58
CA ARG A 91 17.43 10.13 9.22
C ARG A 91 17.94 9.39 10.47
N GLU A 92 18.43 10.11 11.46
CA GLU A 92 18.92 9.55 12.72
C GLU A 92 17.79 8.90 13.53
N GLU A 93 16.61 9.52 13.57
CA GLU A 93 15.43 8.92 14.20
C GLU A 93 15.04 7.63 13.48
N PHE A 94 15.07 7.62 12.15
CA PHE A 94 14.79 6.42 11.38
C PHE A 94 15.79 5.28 11.67
N LEU A 95 17.09 5.59 11.71
CA LEU A 95 18.14 4.62 12.04
C LEU A 95 18.00 4.08 13.47
N GLU A 96 17.61 4.92 14.42
CA GLU A 96 17.34 4.50 15.80
C GLU A 96 16.14 3.55 15.87
N ILE A 97 15.08 3.81 15.10
CA ILE A 97 13.93 2.90 15.00
C ILE A 97 14.37 1.55 14.40
N LEU A 98 15.22 1.53 13.36
CA LEU A 98 15.77 0.28 12.84
C LEU A 98 16.52 -0.50 13.94
N ARG A 99 17.37 0.20 14.71
CA ARG A 99 18.14 -0.40 15.80
C ARG A 99 17.24 -0.97 16.90
N GLN A 100 16.17 -0.26 17.27
CA GLN A 100 15.17 -0.73 18.24
C GLN A 100 14.44 -1.99 17.78
N ASN A 101 14.34 -2.19 16.46
CA ASN A 101 13.79 -3.40 15.84
C ASN A 101 14.87 -4.45 15.53
N ASN A 102 16.08 -4.32 16.09
CA ASN A 102 17.22 -5.21 15.85
C ASN A 102 17.63 -5.31 14.37
N LEU A 103 17.39 -4.27 13.58
CA LEU A 103 17.76 -4.18 12.17
C LEU A 103 18.92 -3.19 11.99
N THR A 104 19.91 -3.61 11.22
CA THR A 104 20.97 -2.71 10.73
C THR A 104 20.53 -2.01 9.44
N GLU A 105 21.16 -0.87 9.13
CA GLU A 105 20.95 -0.18 7.86
C GLU A 105 21.23 -1.10 6.65
N ALA A 106 22.30 -1.90 6.71
CA ALA A 106 22.65 -2.84 5.65
C ALA A 106 21.57 -3.94 5.45
N GLN A 107 21.02 -4.48 6.53
CA GLN A 107 19.91 -5.43 6.45
C GLN A 107 18.65 -4.78 5.86
N TYR A 108 18.38 -3.53 6.23
CA TYR A 108 17.24 -2.80 5.71
C TYR A 108 17.40 -2.46 4.21
N LEU A 109 18.60 -2.08 3.77
CA LEU A 109 18.90 -1.86 2.35
C LEU A 109 18.73 -3.14 1.53
N ASN A 110 19.15 -4.30 2.06
CA ASN A 110 18.91 -5.59 1.43
C ASN A 110 17.40 -5.89 1.32
N PHE A 111 16.63 -5.60 2.37
CA PHE A 111 15.18 -5.71 2.32
C PHE A 111 14.58 -4.79 1.24
N LEU A 112 15.02 -3.53 1.15
CA LEU A 112 14.57 -2.61 0.09
C LEU A 112 14.92 -3.12 -1.30
N LYS A 113 16.09 -3.72 -1.49
CA LYS A 113 16.51 -4.32 -2.76
C LYS A 113 15.51 -5.38 -3.22
N ASP A 114 15.15 -6.30 -2.33
CA ASP A 114 14.18 -7.36 -2.62
C ASP A 114 12.78 -6.78 -2.90
N GLN A 115 12.34 -5.77 -2.14
CA GLN A 115 11.06 -5.10 -2.36
C GLN A 115 10.99 -4.43 -3.74
N ILE A 116 12.00 -3.63 -4.11
CA ILE A 116 12.02 -2.93 -5.40
C ILE A 116 12.06 -3.93 -6.56
N ALA A 117 12.87 -5.00 -6.45
CA ALA A 117 12.96 -6.03 -7.48
C ALA A 117 11.60 -6.71 -7.73
N LYS A 118 10.87 -7.07 -6.66
CA LYS A 118 9.51 -7.64 -6.77
C LYS A 118 8.50 -6.65 -7.34
N GLU A 119 8.51 -5.39 -6.89
CA GLU A 119 7.63 -4.35 -7.44
C GLU A 119 7.84 -4.18 -8.95
N LYS A 120 9.10 -4.19 -9.41
CA LYS A 120 9.45 -4.14 -10.83
C LYS A 120 8.93 -5.37 -11.59
N LEU A 121 9.08 -6.57 -11.01
CA LEU A 121 8.57 -7.81 -11.62
C LEU A 121 7.05 -7.76 -11.77
N ILE A 122 6.31 -7.38 -10.73
CA ILE A 122 4.84 -7.26 -10.76
C ILE A 122 4.40 -6.22 -11.80
N ARG A 123 5.06 -5.06 -11.83
CA ARG A 123 4.78 -4.01 -12.82
C ARG A 123 5.00 -4.48 -14.25
N LYS A 124 5.98 -5.34 -14.48
CA LYS A 124 6.30 -5.87 -15.80
C LYS A 124 5.37 -7.02 -16.20
N GLU A 125 5.11 -7.96 -15.30
CA GLU A 125 4.45 -9.22 -15.63
C GLU A 125 2.95 -9.25 -15.32
N VAL A 126 2.49 -8.51 -14.32
CA VAL A 126 1.09 -8.56 -13.86
C VAL A 126 0.30 -7.39 -14.42
N VAL A 127 0.79 -6.15 -14.23
CA VAL A 127 0.05 -4.93 -14.60
C VAL A 127 -0.43 -4.94 -16.05
N PRO A 128 0.37 -5.31 -17.07
CA PRO A 128 -0.09 -5.31 -18.46
C PRO A 128 -1.18 -6.35 -18.76
N LYS A 129 -1.33 -7.37 -17.89
CA LYS A 129 -2.33 -8.44 -18.04
C LYS A 129 -3.66 -8.07 -17.36
N ILE A 130 -3.68 -7.03 -16.53
CA ILE A 130 -4.90 -6.53 -15.88
C ILE A 130 -5.77 -5.85 -16.92
N LYS A 131 -7.01 -6.34 -17.08
CA LYS A 131 -8.05 -5.70 -17.89
C LYS A 131 -9.22 -5.39 -16.98
N ILE A 132 -9.55 -4.10 -16.86
CA ILE A 132 -10.70 -3.62 -16.10
C ILE A 132 -11.71 -3.08 -17.11
N THR A 133 -12.91 -3.65 -17.10
CA THR A 133 -13.98 -3.24 -18.01
C THR A 133 -14.82 -2.11 -17.42
N SER A 134 -15.41 -1.27 -18.26
CA SER A 134 -16.34 -0.23 -17.82
C SER A 134 -17.54 -0.80 -17.06
N GLN A 135 -17.96 -2.03 -17.37
CA GLN A 135 -19.04 -2.72 -16.68
C GLN A 135 -18.66 -3.09 -15.24
N GLU A 136 -17.44 -3.58 -15.01
CA GLU A 136 -16.93 -3.84 -13.66
C GLU A 136 -16.83 -2.55 -12.86
N ILE A 137 -16.32 -1.47 -13.47
CA ILE A 137 -16.25 -0.15 -12.83
C ILE A 137 -17.65 0.31 -12.42
N ALA A 138 -18.63 0.26 -13.35
CA ALA A 138 -20.00 0.68 -13.06
C ALA A 138 -20.62 -0.13 -11.91
N ARG A 139 -20.48 -1.46 -11.93
CA ARG A 139 -20.96 -2.34 -10.84
C ARG A 139 -20.30 -2.03 -9.50
N THR A 140 -18.99 -1.76 -9.49
CA THR A 140 -18.30 -1.39 -8.25
C THR A 140 -18.79 -0.02 -7.76
N MET A 141 -18.94 0.96 -8.65
CA MET A 141 -19.45 2.30 -8.30
C MET A 141 -20.87 2.27 -7.73
N GLU A 142 -21.77 1.42 -8.25
CA GLU A 142 -23.13 1.25 -7.71
C GLU A 142 -23.16 0.80 -6.24
N ASN A 143 -22.14 0.06 -5.80
CA ASN A 143 -22.05 -0.49 -4.45
C ASN A 143 -21.19 0.35 -3.51
N LEU A 144 -20.55 1.40 -4.01
CA LEU A 144 -19.80 2.33 -3.17
C LEU A 144 -20.78 3.35 -2.56
N PRO A 145 -20.66 3.67 -1.26
CA PRO A 145 -21.41 4.76 -0.68
C PRO A 145 -21.02 6.05 -1.42
N VAL A 146 -21.97 6.63 -2.14
CA VAL A 146 -21.80 7.96 -2.71
C VAL A 146 -22.10 8.94 -1.58
N GLU A 147 -21.07 9.58 -1.03
CA GLU A 147 -21.28 10.75 -0.18
C GLU A 147 -21.81 11.87 -1.09
N PRO A 148 -23.06 12.33 -0.92
CA PRO A 148 -23.59 13.35 -1.80
C PRO A 148 -22.85 14.65 -1.52
N GLU A 149 -22.21 15.24 -2.53
CA GLU A 149 -21.56 16.54 -2.40
C GLU A 149 -22.56 17.66 -2.69
N ALA A 150 -22.65 18.65 -1.81
CA ALA A 150 -23.41 19.87 -2.04
C ALA A 150 -22.49 21.04 -2.39
N LEU A 151 -22.93 21.84 -3.35
CA LEU A 151 -22.29 23.11 -3.68
C LEU A 151 -22.67 24.17 -2.63
N ILE A 152 -21.68 24.75 -1.97
CA ILE A 152 -21.91 25.90 -1.09
C ILE A 152 -21.90 27.17 -1.95
N LEU A 153 -23.01 27.90 -1.87
CA LEU A 153 -23.15 29.25 -2.38
C LEU A 153 -23.22 30.20 -1.18
N THR A 154 -22.41 31.25 -1.17
CA THR A 154 -22.36 32.24 -0.09
C THR A 154 -22.60 33.64 -0.65
N LEU A 155 -23.38 34.43 0.07
CA LEU A 155 -23.54 35.86 -0.17
C LEU A 155 -23.48 36.57 1.19
N SER A 156 -22.61 37.56 1.30
CA SER A 156 -22.42 38.35 2.52
C SER A 156 -23.20 39.65 2.43
N PHE A 157 -23.68 40.14 3.57
CA PHE A 157 -24.43 41.38 3.69
C PHE A 157 -23.83 42.25 4.79
N ASP A 158 -23.89 43.57 4.63
CA ASP A 158 -23.38 44.51 5.63
C ASP A 158 -24.35 44.67 6.81
N THR A 159 -25.62 44.34 6.63
CA THR A 159 -26.66 44.45 7.66
C THR A 159 -27.60 43.26 7.67
N ARG A 160 -28.17 42.97 8.87
CA ARG A 160 -29.18 41.91 9.04
C ARG A 160 -30.44 42.14 8.22
N GLN A 161 -30.87 43.40 8.07
CA GLN A 161 -32.06 43.74 7.28
C GLN A 161 -31.91 43.33 5.81
N GLN A 162 -30.75 43.60 5.19
CA GLN A 162 -30.47 43.19 3.81
C GLN A 162 -30.48 41.66 3.66
N ALA A 163 -29.96 40.93 4.66
CA ALA A 163 -30.00 39.47 4.66
C ALA A 163 -31.45 38.95 4.76
N ASP A 164 -32.27 39.53 5.65
CA ASP A 164 -33.68 39.15 5.82
C ASP A 164 -34.52 39.42 4.55
N GLU A 165 -34.29 40.57 3.90
CA GLU A 165 -34.92 40.92 2.61
C GLU A 165 -34.50 39.94 1.51
N PHE A 166 -33.21 39.57 1.44
CA PHE A 166 -32.72 38.59 0.50
C PHE A 166 -33.32 37.20 0.75
N VAL A 167 -33.42 36.74 2.00
CA VAL A 167 -34.04 35.43 2.33
C VAL A 167 -35.51 35.39 1.90
N ARG A 168 -36.26 36.47 2.12
CA ARG A 168 -37.66 36.58 1.67
C ARG A 168 -37.77 36.55 0.15
N ALA A 169 -36.90 37.27 -0.55
CA ALA A 169 -36.86 37.27 -2.02
C ALA A 169 -36.44 35.89 -2.58
N PHE A 170 -35.44 35.24 -1.95
CA PHE A 170 -34.96 33.91 -2.33
C PHE A 170 -36.07 32.85 -2.20
N ALA A 171 -36.91 32.95 -1.18
CA ALA A 171 -38.06 32.07 -1.00
C ALA A 171 -39.14 32.24 -2.08
N GLN A 172 -39.21 33.42 -2.72
CA GLN A 172 -40.17 33.71 -3.78
C GLN A 172 -39.63 33.38 -5.18
N ASP A 173 -38.36 33.68 -5.46
CA ASP A 173 -37.67 33.29 -6.69
C ASP A 173 -36.17 33.02 -6.46
N ALA A 174 -35.82 31.74 -6.43
CA ALA A 174 -34.46 31.29 -6.17
C ALA A 174 -33.51 31.43 -7.37
N ARG A 175 -34.01 31.67 -8.61
CA ARG A 175 -33.13 31.72 -9.81
C ARG A 175 -32.27 32.98 -9.84
N ASP A 176 -32.91 34.13 -9.69
CA ASP A 176 -32.24 35.43 -9.72
C ASP A 176 -31.35 35.64 -8.50
N ALA A 177 -31.75 35.08 -7.35
CA ALA A 177 -30.98 35.17 -6.12
C ALA A 177 -29.69 34.34 -6.16
N LYS A 178 -29.70 33.15 -6.80
CA LYS A 178 -28.50 32.32 -6.98
C LYS A 178 -27.40 33.00 -7.80
N ASN A 179 -27.77 33.81 -8.79
CA ASN A 179 -26.81 34.54 -9.63
C ASN A 179 -26.00 35.60 -8.87
N LYS A 180 -26.48 36.02 -7.70
CA LYS A 180 -25.81 36.99 -6.83
C LYS A 180 -24.87 36.32 -5.82
N MET A 181 -24.92 35.00 -5.68
CA MET A 181 -24.13 34.25 -4.71
C MET A 181 -22.80 33.80 -5.32
N VAL A 182 -21.76 33.72 -4.48
CA VAL A 182 -20.43 33.23 -4.87
C VAL A 182 -20.31 31.75 -4.51
N ARG A 183 -19.76 30.96 -5.44
CA ARG A 183 -19.40 29.56 -5.17
C ARG A 183 -18.17 29.52 -4.27
N THR A 184 -18.34 29.05 -3.04
CA THR A 184 -17.27 29.05 -2.02
C THR A 184 -16.68 27.68 -1.74
N GLY A 185 -17.35 26.60 -2.14
CA GLY A 185 -16.77 25.26 -2.02
C GLY A 185 -17.77 24.12 -2.23
N TRP A 186 -17.30 22.91 -1.95
CA TRP A 186 -18.12 21.70 -1.87
C TRP A 186 -18.09 21.17 -0.44
N ILE A 187 -19.21 20.61 0.01
CA ILE A 187 -19.29 19.92 1.29
C ILE A 187 -19.89 18.53 1.08
N ALA A 188 -19.29 17.52 1.72
CA ALA A 188 -19.89 16.21 1.82
C ALA A 188 -21.13 16.30 2.73
N LEU A 189 -22.30 15.96 2.19
CA LEU A 189 -23.53 15.85 2.96
C LEU A 189 -23.48 14.56 3.77
N ASN A 190 -22.92 14.64 4.97
CA ASN A 190 -23.09 13.59 5.96
C ASN A 190 -24.43 13.84 6.68
N PRO A 191 -25.45 12.98 6.53
CA PRO A 191 -26.76 13.18 7.15
C PRO A 191 -26.70 13.32 8.68
N ASP A 192 -25.63 12.84 9.33
CA ASP A 192 -25.45 12.92 10.79
C ASP A 192 -24.68 14.18 11.26
N LYS A 193 -24.16 15.02 10.34
CA LYS A 193 -23.35 16.22 10.68
C LYS A 193 -23.91 17.54 10.14
N LEU A 194 -25.14 17.55 9.63
CA LEU A 194 -25.77 18.75 9.08
C LEU A 194 -26.45 19.64 10.13
N SER A 195 -26.42 19.27 11.41
CA SER A 195 -26.79 20.17 12.49
C SER A 195 -25.64 21.16 12.71
N PRO A 196 -25.83 22.48 12.50
CA PRO A 196 -24.93 23.43 13.12
C PRO A 196 -25.03 23.19 14.63
N GLU A 197 -23.91 22.88 15.29
CA GLU A 197 -23.85 23.00 16.74
C GLU A 197 -24.24 24.44 17.07
N VAL A 198 -25.39 24.61 17.72
CA VAL A 198 -25.93 25.87 18.21
C VAL A 198 -25.24 26.21 19.53
#